data_AF-A0A2V7MWR4-F1
#
_entry.id   AF-A0A2V7MWR4-F1
#
_cell.length_a   1.000
_cell.length_b   1.000
_cell.length_c   1.000
_cell.angle_alpha   90.00
_cell.angle_beta   90.00
_cell.angle_gamma   90.00
#
_symmetry.space_group_name_H-M   'P 1'
#
loop_
_entity.id
_entity.type
_entity.pdbx_description
1 polymer ?
#
loop_
_entity_poly.entity_id
_entity_poly.type
_entity_poly.pdbx_seq_one_letter_code
_entity_poly.pdbx_strand_id
1 'polypeptide(L)'
;MRATVAETRADVVVLALRDSRLPQDCGRLLRAHPRIRVLGVTSEGRRGFLFGLRPLKASLGELSPQRLVNTIRTTDRMEAKRLSCG
;
A
#
# COMPACT_ATOMS: atom_id res chain seq x y z
N MET A 1 -5.82 13.78 3.25
CA MET A 1 -5.01 12.69 2.64
C MET A 1 -4.77 12.88 1.14
N ARG A 2 -5.80 13.15 0.33
CA ARG A 2 -5.64 13.28 -1.13
C ARG A 2 -4.67 14.38 -1.58
N ALA A 3 -4.73 15.57 -0.97
CA ALA A 3 -3.85 16.70 -1.27
C ALA A 3 -2.39 16.41 -0.93
N THR A 4 -2.11 15.95 0.30
CA THR A 4 -0.77 15.59 0.77
C THR A 4 -0.09 14.54 -0.10
N VAL A 5 -0.85 13.57 -0.61
CA VAL A 5 -0.31 12.52 -1.47
C VAL A 5 0.04 13.03 -2.86
N ALA A 6 -0.78 13.93 -3.42
CA ALA A 6 -0.49 14.57 -4.70
C ALA A 6 0.73 15.50 -4.62
N GLU A 7 0.91 16.19 -3.49
CA GLU A 7 2.03 17.10 -3.24
C GLU A 7 3.35 16.35 -3.01
N THR A 8 3.31 15.22 -2.30
CA THR A 8 4.51 14.45 -1.92
C THR A 8 4.96 13.45 -3.00
N ARG A 9 4.13 13.18 -4.01
CA ARG A 9 4.34 12.10 -4.99
C ARG A 9 4.65 10.74 -4.33
N ALA A 10 4.02 10.47 -3.19
CA ALA A 10 4.29 9.26 -2.43
C ALA A 10 3.89 7.99 -3.20
N ASP A 11 4.80 7.01 -3.26
CA ASP A 11 4.52 5.68 -3.85
C ASP A 11 3.76 4.77 -2.87
N VAL A 12 3.98 4.97 -1.56
CA VAL A 12 3.38 4.17 -0.49
C VAL A 12 2.80 5.07 0.59
N VAL A 13 1.53 4.84 0.95
CA VAL A 13 0.86 5.48 2.08
C VAL A 13 0.68 4.44 3.20
N VAL A 14 1.26 4.70 4.37
CA VAL A 14 1.12 3.81 5.53
C VAL A 14 -0.03 4.30 6.41
N LEU A 15 -0.93 3.39 6.79
CA LEU A 15 -2.10 3.69 7.61
C LEU A 15 -2.25 2.69 8.74
N ALA A 16 -2.58 3.20 9.94
CA ALA A 16 -3.09 2.37 11.00
C ALA A 16 -4.55 1.98 10.69
N LEU A 17 -4.86 0.68 10.74
CA LEU A 17 -6.20 0.15 10.55
C LEU A 17 -6.73 -0.43 11.87
N ARG A 18 -8.03 -0.26 12.09
CA ARG A 18 -8.73 -0.96 13.19
C ARG A 18 -8.99 -2.42 12.87
N ASP A 19 -9.21 -2.74 11.60
CA ASP A 19 -9.46 -4.09 11.09
C ASP A 19 -8.78 -4.30 9.72
N SER A 20 -9.13 -5.37 9.00
CA SER A 20 -8.55 -5.64 7.68
C SER A 20 -9.23 -4.87 6.53
N ARG A 21 -10.09 -3.89 6.82
CA ARG A 21 -10.84 -3.12 5.82
C ARG A 21 -10.12 -1.82 5.51
N LEU A 22 -10.15 -1.47 4.23
CA LEU A 22 -9.61 -0.22 3.74
C LEU A 22 -10.65 0.90 3.96
N PRO A 23 -10.28 2.04 4.58
CA PRO A 23 -11.17 3.20 4.68
C PRO A 23 -11.61 3.68 3.29
N GLN A 24 -12.87 4.13 3.17
CA GLN A 24 -13.46 4.52 1.88
C GLN A 24 -12.66 5.61 1.15
N ASP A 25 -12.06 6.54 1.90
CA ASP A 25 -11.22 7.62 1.36
C ASP A 25 -9.97 7.10 0.65
N CYS A 26 -9.43 5.97 1.10
CA CYS A 26 -8.28 5.33 0.47
C CYS A 26 -8.67 4.69 -0.87
N GLY A 27 -9.89 4.16 -0.99
CA GLY A 27 -10.39 3.66 -2.27
C GLY A 27 -10.51 4.77 -3.32
N ARG A 28 -10.93 5.98 -2.90
CA ARG A 28 -10.93 7.16 -3.78
C ARG A 28 -9.51 7.60 -4.13
N LEU A 29 -8.57 7.51 -3.18
CA LEU A 29 -7.16 7.84 -3.42
C LEU A 29 -6.51 6.91 -4.45
N LEU A 30 -6.69 5.59 -4.28
CA LEU A 30 -6.17 4.59 -5.21
C LEU A 30 -6.71 4.83 -6.61
N ARG A 31 -8.02 5.10 -6.77
CA ARG A 31 -8.62 5.44 -8.07
C ARG A 31 -8.05 6.70 -8.70
N ALA A 32 -7.78 7.73 -7.91
CA ALA A 32 -7.22 8.98 -8.40
C ALA A 32 -5.72 8.86 -8.77
N HIS A 33 -4.98 7.97 -8.11
CA HIS A 33 -3.55 7.79 -8.33
C HIS A 33 -3.21 6.29 -8.46
N PRO A 34 -3.28 5.72 -9.67
CA PRO A 34 -3.17 4.27 -9.89
C PRO A 34 -1.86 3.62 -9.48
N ARG A 35 -0.77 4.40 -9.40
CA ARG A 35 0.57 3.93 -9.00
C ARG A 35 0.77 3.83 -7.49
N ILE A 36 -0.13 4.44 -6.72
CA ILE A 36 -0.01 4.50 -5.27
C ILE A 36 -0.46 3.18 -4.67
N ARG A 37 0.26 2.76 -3.63
CA ARG A 37 -0.12 1.61 -2.81
C ARG A 37 -0.36 2.04 -1.38
N VAL A 38 -1.35 1.42 -0.73
CA VAL A 38 -1.69 1.72 0.66
C VAL A 38 -1.30 0.52 1.52
N LEU A 39 -0.44 0.74 2.50
CA LEU A 39 -0.02 -0.26 3.46
C LEU A 39 -0.76 -0.05 4.78
N GLY A 40 -1.76 -0.90 5.02
CA GLY A 40 -2.51 -0.95 6.26
C GLY A 40 -1.81 -1.82 7.30
N VAL A 41 -1.62 -1.29 8.51
CA VAL A 41 -1.10 -2.01 9.67
C VAL A 41 -2.19 -2.03 10.74
N THR A 42 -2.62 -3.22 11.16
CA THR A 42 -3.66 -3.34 12.20
C THR A 42 -3.12 -2.91 13.57
N SER A 43 -3.98 -2.42 14.47
CA SER A 43 -3.64 -1.95 15.82
C SER A 43 -2.84 -2.93 16.68
N GLU A 44 -2.89 -4.23 16.42
CA GLU A 44 -2.06 -5.24 17.09
C GLU A 44 -0.58 -5.21 16.61
N GLY A 45 -0.23 -4.38 15.62
CA GLY A 45 1.09 -4.32 14.98
C GLY A 45 1.47 -5.58 14.20
N ARG A 46 0.71 -6.67 14.36
CA ARG A 46 1.06 -7.99 13.85
C ARG A 46 0.58 -8.25 12.44
N ARG A 47 -0.41 -7.55 11.89
CA ARG A 47 -0.94 -7.87 10.56
C ARG A 47 -0.81 -6.69 9.60
N GLY A 48 -0.28 -7.00 8.43
CA GLY A 48 -0.14 -6.06 7.31
C GLY A 48 -1.03 -6.41 6.13
N PHE A 49 -1.58 -5.38 5.50
CA PHE A 49 -2.35 -5.49 4.28
C PHE A 49 -1.88 -4.45 3.27
N LEU A 50 -1.49 -4.90 2.09
CA LEU A 50 -1.17 -4.01 0.97
C LEU A 50 -2.42 -3.89 0.08
N PHE A 51 -2.86 -2.66 -0.16
CA PHE A 51 -3.98 -2.35 -1.02
C PHE A 51 -3.48 -1.57 -2.23
N GLY A 52 -3.99 -1.94 -3.40
CA GLY A 52 -3.67 -1.31 -4.68
C GLY A 52 -4.89 -1.33 -5.60
N LEU A 53 -4.75 -0.72 -6.77
CA LEU A 53 -5.81 -0.80 -7.78
C LEU A 53 -5.85 -2.18 -8.44
N ARG A 54 -4.69 -2.79 -8.68
CA ARG A 54 -4.53 -4.19 -9.08
C ARG A 54 -3.17 -4.74 -8.62
N PRO A 55 -3.12 -5.87 -7.90
CA PRO A 55 -4.24 -6.56 -7.23
C PRO A 55 -4.85 -5.70 -6.12
N LEU A 56 -6.15 -5.91 -5.85
CA LEU A 56 -6.97 -5.07 -4.97
C LEU A 56 -6.53 -5.10 -3.49
N LYS A 57 -6.03 -6.25 -3.03
CA LYS A 57 -5.57 -6.50 -1.65
C LYS A 57 -4.61 -7.68 -1.62
N ALA A 58 -3.50 -7.54 -0.91
CA ALA A 58 -2.57 -8.62 -0.59
C ALA A 58 -2.35 -8.66 0.93
N SER A 59 -2.53 -9.84 1.54
CA SER A 59 -2.17 -10.05 2.95
C SER A 59 -0.67 -10.25 3.05
N LEU A 60 -0.01 -9.50 3.92
CA LEU A 60 1.43 -9.64 4.18
C LEU A 60 1.70 -10.64 5.32
N GLY A 61 0.64 -11.18 5.95
CA GLY A 61 0.75 -12.03 7.12
C GLY A 61 1.31 -11.26 8.31
N GLU A 62 2.14 -11.94 9.11
CA GLU A 62 2.73 -11.33 10.30
C GLU A 62 3.77 -10.26 9.95
N LEU A 63 3.58 -9.04 10.44
CA LEU A 63 4.43 -7.90 10.12
C LEU A 63 5.62 -7.84 11.09
N SER A 64 6.82 -8.11 10.58
CA SER A 64 8.07 -7.72 11.26
C SER A 64 8.57 -6.39 10.70
N PRO A 65 9.37 -5.60 11.46
CA PRO A 65 9.97 -4.37 10.95
C PRO A 65 10.74 -4.58 9.64
N GLN A 66 11.43 -5.71 9.52
CA GLN A 66 12.17 -6.09 8.31
C GLN A 66 11.22 -6.38 7.13
N ARG A 67 10.11 -7.09 7.37
CA ARG A 67 9.09 -7.32 6.33
C ARG A 67 8.41 -6.04 5.88
N LEU A 68 8.17 -5.10 6.80
CA LEU A 68 7.63 -3.78 6.49
C LEU A 68 8.55 -3.02 5.53
N VAL A 69 9.83 -2.89 5.87
CA VAL A 69 10.83 -2.22 5.03
C VAL A 69 10.98 -2.92 3.67
N ASN A 70 11.03 -4.26 3.65
CA ASN A 70 11.12 -5.02 2.41
C ASN A 70 9.88 -4.82 1.53
N THR A 71 8.69 -4.75 2.11
CA THR A 71 7.47 -4.47 1.34
C THR A 71 7.56 -3.11 0.67
N ILE A 72 7.95 -2.07 1.41
CA ILE A 72 8.10 -0.71 0.87
C ILE A 72 9.13 -0.69 -0.27
N ARG A 73 10.29 -1.35 -0.10
CA ARG A 73 11.36 -1.39 -1.11
C ARG A 73 11.02 -2.22 -2.36
N THR A 74 10.28 -3.32 -2.21
CA THR A 74 9.92 -4.19 -3.35
C THR A 74 8.73 -3.69 -4.15
N THR A 75 7.95 -2.79 -3.56
CA THR A 75 6.82 -2.10 -4.18
C THR A 75 7.24 -1.34 -5.44
N ASP A 76 8.44 -0.78 -5.47
CA ASP A 76 9.05 -0.12 -6.63
C ASP A 76 9.34 -1.12 -7.78
N ARG A 77 9.87 -2.31 -7.45
CA ARG A 77 10.27 -3.33 -8.46
C ARG A 77 9.10 -4.07 -9.12
N MET A 78 7.94 -4.16 -8.47
CA MET A 78 6.77 -4.83 -9.04
C MET A 78 6.13 -4.05 -10.21
N GLU A 79 6.32 -2.72 -10.29
CA GLU A 79 5.97 -1.96 -11.49
C GLU A 79 7.02 -2.13 -12.59
N ALA A 80 8.32 -2.08 -12.24
CA ALA A 80 9.42 -2.26 -13.19
C ALA A 80 9.38 -3.63 -13.89
N LYS A 81 9.07 -4.71 -13.17
CA LYS A 81 8.96 -6.06 -13.75
C LYS A 81 7.73 -6.24 -14.66
N ARG A 82 6.71 -5.39 -14.53
CA ARG A 82 5.49 -5.43 -15.36
C ARG A 82 5.65 -4.62 -16.65
N LEU A 83 6.60 -3.69 -16.70
CA LEU A 83 7.00 -2.93 -17.89
C LEU A 83 8.05 -3.65 -18.75
N SER A 84 8.76 -4.64 -18.21
CA SER A 84 9.80 -5.41 -18.93
C SER A 84 9.29 -6.69 -19.62
N CYS A 85 8.01 -7.03 -19.47
CA CYS A 85 7.38 -8.19 -20.12
C CYS A 85 6.20 -7.78 -21.03
N GLY A 86 6.16 -6.51 -21.47
CA GLY A 86 5.17 -5.98 -22.42
C GLY A 86 5.78 -5.81 -23.80
#